data_AF-R9H650-F1
#
_entry.id   AF-R9H650-F1
#
_cell.length_a   1.000
_cell.length_b   1.000
_cell.length_c   1.000
_cell.angle_alpha   90.00
_cell.angle_beta   90.00
_cell.angle_gamma   90.00
#
_symmetry.space_group_name_H-M   'P 1'
#
loop_
_entity.id
_entity.type
_entity.pdbx_description
1 polymer ?
#
loop_
_entity_poly.entity_id
_entity_poly.type
_entity_poly.pdbx_seq_one_letter_code
_entity_poly.pdbx_strand_id
1 'polypeptide(L)'
;MKKIVISAVNLKVGGTLTILRDCLRHLSGLAATGEYQVIALVYDRKVADYPHIEYIELKWPKKNWFNRLWCEYVAMRKISVRLAPVYLWLSLHDTTPNVKAQRRAVYCHNSFPFYRWKMKEILFAPRIVLFSLFSKYAYRINIHRNSYIIVQQQWFREAFAHWFQLSAESIIVAPPVLQRQPPTKKKLDVSSVEMNKDEYSFLYAATSDSHKNFECICRAAVLLQQKMPELKFKVYITVKGDENAYTRWLYSHWGDVPALAFIGYLSKEQLYAYYQQSNCLIFASKVETWGLPITEFAVFNKPMLLSDLPYAHETAAGCEQVAFFHPDRPWELVAQMAKLLQGENSFLTALRKEETSPPVAESWKKLFHILLR
;
A
#
# COMPACT_ATOMS: atom_id res chain seq x y z
N MET A 1 31.64 7.02 15.66
CA MET A 1 30.41 7.23 14.85
C MET A 1 29.89 5.88 14.38
N LYS A 2 28.62 5.54 14.67
CA LYS A 2 28.00 4.26 14.25
C LYS A 2 27.49 4.39 12.81
N LYS A 3 27.76 3.40 11.95
CA LYS A 3 27.36 3.44 10.52
C LYS A 3 26.04 2.72 10.27
N ILE A 4 25.07 3.43 9.71
CA ILE A 4 23.77 2.92 9.27
C ILE A 4 23.75 2.88 7.75
N VAL A 5 23.39 1.72 7.19
CA VAL A 5 23.23 1.55 5.75
C VAL A 5 21.78 1.21 5.42
N ILE A 6 21.19 1.96 4.50
CA ILE A 6 19.84 1.72 3.96
C ILE A 6 19.99 1.20 2.54
N SER A 7 19.43 0.02 2.25
CA SER A 7 19.34 -0.47 0.87
C SER A 7 17.90 -0.34 0.36
N ALA A 8 17.71 0.43 -0.72
CA ALA A 8 16.43 0.71 -1.36
C ALA A 8 16.51 0.80 -2.90
N VAL A 9 17.27 -0.10 -3.54
CA VAL A 9 17.59 -0.03 -4.98
C VAL A 9 16.38 -0.28 -5.90
N ASN A 10 15.26 -0.77 -5.35
CA ASN A 10 14.02 -1.04 -6.08
C ASN A 10 12.94 0.05 -5.93
N LEU A 11 13.10 0.99 -4.98
CA LEU A 11 12.11 2.00 -4.62
C LEU A 11 12.27 3.26 -5.48
N LYS A 12 11.33 3.51 -6.40
CA LYS A 12 11.38 4.67 -7.33
C LYS A 12 10.05 5.38 -7.60
N VAL A 13 8.91 4.75 -7.29
CA VAL A 13 7.57 5.27 -7.59
C VAL A 13 6.57 4.80 -6.54
N GLY A 14 5.43 5.51 -6.45
CA GLY A 14 4.29 5.15 -5.62
C GLY A 14 4.56 5.15 -4.12
N GLY A 15 3.73 4.43 -3.36
CA GLY A 15 3.82 4.38 -1.90
C GLY A 15 5.17 3.92 -1.35
N THR A 16 5.86 3.02 -2.06
CA THR A 16 7.20 2.55 -1.65
C THR A 16 8.25 3.68 -1.72
N LEU A 17 8.13 4.63 -2.65
CA LEU A 17 9.02 5.80 -2.68
C LEU A 17 8.75 6.74 -1.50
N THR A 18 7.49 6.89 -1.09
CA THR A 18 7.13 7.67 0.11
C THR A 18 7.80 7.10 1.35
N ILE A 19 7.80 5.77 1.52
CA ILE A 19 8.50 5.09 2.62
C ILE A 19 10.00 5.40 2.59
N LEU A 20 10.66 5.29 1.43
CA LEU A 20 12.08 5.65 1.31
C LEU A 20 12.33 7.10 1.73
N ARG A 21 11.52 8.04 1.21
CA ARG A 21 11.65 9.46 1.51
C ARG A 21 11.49 9.76 3.00
N ASP A 22 10.48 9.18 3.64
CA ASP A 22 10.23 9.41 5.06
C ASP A 22 11.33 8.80 5.94
N CYS A 23 11.82 7.60 5.58
CA CYS A 23 12.96 6.97 6.22
C CYS A 23 14.23 7.83 6.13
N LEU A 24 14.60 8.28 4.93
CA LEU A 24 15.79 9.09 4.72
C LEU A 24 15.65 10.49 5.34
N ARG A 25 14.47 11.11 5.30
CA ARG A 25 14.22 12.38 6.00
C ARG A 25 14.50 12.25 7.50
N HIS A 26 14.03 11.18 8.13
CA HIS A 26 14.28 10.93 9.55
C HIS A 26 15.78 10.71 9.83
N LEU A 27 16.44 9.88 9.02
CA LEU A 27 17.86 9.58 9.16
C LEU A 27 18.77 10.78 8.91
N SER A 28 18.40 11.68 7.99
CA SER A 28 19.10 12.94 7.77
C SER A 28 19.15 13.78 9.05
N GLY A 29 18.02 13.86 9.77
CA GLY A 29 17.96 14.51 11.08
C GLY A 29 18.80 13.81 12.15
N LEU A 30 18.86 12.47 12.15
CA LEU A 30 19.73 11.71 13.05
C LEU A 30 21.23 11.91 12.72
N ALA A 31 21.60 11.91 11.44
CA ALA A 31 22.97 12.10 10.99
C ALA A 31 23.50 13.51 11.32
N ALA A 32 22.62 14.53 11.31
CA ALA A 32 22.97 15.89 11.70
C ALA A 32 23.49 16.02 13.14
N THR A 33 23.19 15.05 14.03
CA THR A 33 23.72 15.02 15.40
C THR A 33 25.20 14.65 15.49
N GLY A 34 25.77 14.07 14.43
CA GLY A 34 27.14 13.54 14.40
C GLY A 34 27.35 12.17 15.05
N GLU A 35 26.32 11.59 15.70
CA GLU A 35 26.42 10.25 16.31
C GLU A 35 26.50 9.13 15.26
N TYR A 36 25.81 9.32 14.13
CA TYR A 36 25.62 8.33 13.07
C TYR A 36 26.11 8.81 11.70
N GLN A 37 26.75 7.89 10.97
CA GLN A 37 27.01 8.01 9.54
C GLN A 37 25.92 7.27 8.78
N VAL A 38 25.25 7.92 7.84
CA VAL A 38 24.16 7.30 7.06
C VAL A 38 24.56 7.18 5.60
N ILE A 39 24.48 5.95 5.07
CA ILE A 39 24.73 5.64 3.66
C ILE A 39 23.48 5.02 3.05
N ALA A 40 23.00 5.56 1.93
CA ALA A 40 21.81 5.09 1.23
C ALA A 40 22.18 4.51 -0.16
N LEU A 41 21.89 3.23 -0.36
CA LEU A 41 21.98 2.56 -1.65
C LEU A 41 20.63 2.69 -2.36
N VAL A 42 20.54 3.55 -3.37
CA VAL A 42 19.28 3.92 -4.03
C VAL A 42 19.33 3.70 -5.53
N TYR A 43 18.17 3.69 -6.19
CA TYR A 43 18.11 3.65 -7.65
C TYR A 43 18.60 4.98 -8.26
N ASP A 44 18.07 6.10 -7.77
CA ASP A 44 18.42 7.45 -8.23
C ASP A 44 18.34 8.40 -7.03
N ARG A 45 19.40 9.18 -6.79
CA ARG A 45 19.46 10.14 -5.69
C ARG A 45 18.42 11.25 -5.86
N LYS A 46 18.11 11.66 -7.11
CA LYS A 46 17.21 12.78 -7.40
C LYS A 46 15.81 12.59 -6.85
N VAL A 47 15.37 11.34 -6.64
CA VAL A 47 14.03 11.06 -6.11
C VAL A 47 13.97 11.10 -4.58
N ALA A 48 15.10 11.09 -3.87
CA ALA A 48 15.17 11.05 -2.41
C ALA A 48 16.49 11.65 -1.86
N ASP A 49 16.78 12.90 -2.21
CA ASP A 49 17.98 13.63 -1.79
C ASP A 49 17.75 14.38 -0.48
N TYR A 50 18.59 14.13 0.51
CA TYR A 50 18.54 14.73 1.84
C TYR A 50 19.96 15.05 2.31
N PRO A 51 20.16 16.14 3.08
CA PRO A 51 21.47 16.49 3.60
C PRO A 51 21.98 15.44 4.59
N HIS A 52 23.28 15.40 4.84
CA HIS A 52 23.94 14.48 5.80
C HIS A 52 23.81 12.98 5.47
N ILE A 53 23.45 12.63 4.23
CA ILE A 53 23.40 11.24 3.74
C ILE A 53 24.38 11.07 2.59
N GLU A 54 25.18 10.01 2.66
CA GLU A 54 26.01 9.56 1.55
C GLU A 54 25.22 8.63 0.64
N TYR A 55 25.35 8.79 -0.68
CA TYR A 55 24.55 8.04 -1.65
C TYR A 55 25.41 7.13 -2.53
N ILE A 56 24.93 5.91 -2.74
CA ILE A 56 25.45 4.96 -3.72
C ILE A 56 24.33 4.60 -4.69
N GLU A 57 24.41 5.09 -5.92
CA GLU A 57 23.39 4.83 -6.94
C GLU A 57 23.63 3.50 -7.66
N LEU A 58 22.62 2.62 -7.66
CA LEU A 58 22.66 1.29 -8.30
C LEU A 58 21.48 1.14 -9.26
N LYS A 59 21.68 1.50 -10.54
CA LYS A 59 20.63 1.44 -11.58
C LYS A 59 20.52 0.07 -12.28
N TRP A 60 21.63 -0.66 -12.36
CA TRP A 60 21.73 -1.95 -13.06
C TRP A 60 20.87 -3.12 -12.50
N PRO A 61 20.52 -3.20 -11.20
CA PRO A 61 19.71 -4.30 -10.66
C PRO A 61 18.29 -4.37 -11.26
N LYS A 62 17.77 -3.26 -11.81
CA LYS A 62 16.43 -3.23 -12.43
C LYS A 62 16.39 -3.73 -13.87
N LYS A 63 17.53 -3.94 -14.53
CA LYS A 63 17.56 -4.35 -15.95
C LYS A 63 16.90 -5.71 -16.18
N ASN A 64 17.10 -6.66 -15.27
CA ASN A 64 16.46 -7.97 -15.30
C ASN A 64 16.46 -8.62 -13.90
N TRP A 65 15.70 -9.70 -13.73
CA TRP A 65 15.56 -10.39 -12.44
C TRP A 65 16.86 -11.05 -11.96
N PHE A 66 17.70 -11.57 -12.87
CA PHE A 66 19.00 -12.13 -12.52
C PHE A 66 19.93 -11.09 -11.88
N ASN A 67 19.99 -9.89 -12.45
CA ASN A 67 20.72 -8.76 -11.89
C ASN A 67 20.19 -8.38 -10.52
N ARG A 68 18.88 -8.47 -10.28
CA ARG A 68 18.30 -8.24 -8.96
C ARG A 68 18.84 -9.28 -7.96
N LEU A 69 18.72 -10.57 -8.26
CA LEU A 69 19.23 -11.63 -7.37
C LEU A 69 20.74 -11.50 -7.13
N TRP A 70 21.50 -11.20 -8.19
CA TRP A 70 22.95 -10.96 -8.09
C TRP A 70 23.26 -9.75 -7.20
N CYS A 71 22.48 -8.69 -7.31
CA CYS A 71 22.60 -7.52 -6.43
C CYS A 71 22.39 -7.94 -4.97
N GLU A 72 21.25 -8.53 -4.65
CA GLU A 72 20.87 -8.90 -3.27
C GLU A 72 21.86 -9.85 -2.61
N TYR A 73 22.37 -10.86 -3.34
CA TYR A 73 23.10 -11.97 -2.73
C TYR A 73 24.63 -11.93 -2.96
N VAL A 74 25.10 -11.20 -3.98
CA VAL A 74 26.54 -11.10 -4.30
C VAL A 74 27.05 -9.67 -4.16
N ALA A 75 26.44 -8.70 -4.86
CA ALA A 75 26.95 -7.33 -4.85
C ALA A 75 26.83 -6.68 -3.47
N MET A 76 25.68 -6.85 -2.80
CA MET A 76 25.44 -6.32 -1.44
C MET A 76 26.46 -6.86 -0.43
N ARG A 77 26.90 -8.12 -0.57
CA ARG A 77 27.97 -8.68 0.27
C ARG A 77 29.26 -7.90 0.09
N LYS A 78 29.70 -7.70 -1.16
CA LYS A 78 30.93 -6.95 -1.48
C LYS A 78 30.85 -5.51 -0.98
N ILE A 79 29.71 -4.84 -1.17
CA ILE A 79 29.50 -3.47 -0.70
C ILE A 79 29.55 -3.42 0.83
N SER A 80 28.85 -4.32 1.53
CA SER A 80 28.85 -4.35 3.00
C SER A 80 30.24 -4.57 3.62
N VAL A 81 31.10 -5.36 2.96
CA VAL A 81 32.49 -5.56 3.41
C VAL A 81 33.32 -4.29 3.21
N ARG A 82 33.16 -3.59 2.08
CA ARG A 82 33.85 -2.31 1.82
C ARG A 82 33.42 -1.20 2.79
N LEU A 83 32.14 -1.20 3.18
CA LEU A 83 31.58 -0.24 4.12
C LEU A 83 31.82 -0.63 5.60
N ALA A 84 32.44 -1.77 5.91
CA ALA A 84 32.63 -2.21 7.28
C ALA A 84 33.49 -1.21 8.10
N PRO A 85 33.26 -1.10 9.43
CA PRO A 85 32.19 -1.74 10.20
C PRO A 85 30.82 -1.09 9.96
N VAL A 86 29.78 -1.91 9.77
CA VAL A 86 28.38 -1.46 9.64
C VAL A 86 27.63 -1.84 10.92
N TYR A 87 27.07 -0.86 11.60
CA TYR A 87 26.29 -1.06 12.83
C TYR A 87 24.90 -1.62 12.51
N LEU A 88 24.16 -0.97 11.62
CA LEU A 88 22.83 -1.42 11.17
C LEU A 88 22.76 -1.43 9.65
N TRP A 89 22.28 -2.54 9.09
CA TRP A 89 21.83 -2.62 7.71
C TRP A 89 20.32 -2.81 7.66
N LEU A 90 19.59 -1.82 7.14
CA LEU A 90 18.14 -1.89 6.93
C LEU A 90 17.83 -2.04 5.43
N SER A 91 17.24 -3.17 5.06
CA SER A 91 16.78 -3.44 3.70
C SER A 91 15.33 -3.04 3.53
N LEU A 92 15.04 -2.18 2.55
CA LEU A 92 13.68 -1.82 2.13
C LEU A 92 13.23 -2.61 0.89
N HIS A 93 13.89 -3.75 0.59
CA HIS A 93 13.74 -4.45 -0.69
C HIS A 93 12.68 -5.56 -0.72
N ASP A 94 11.93 -5.77 0.36
CA ASP A 94 11.19 -7.01 0.63
C ASP A 94 12.06 -8.27 0.78
N THR A 95 13.37 -8.20 0.59
CA THR A 95 14.25 -9.38 0.71
C THR A 95 15.43 -9.06 1.60
N THR A 96 15.96 -10.09 2.24
CA THR A 96 17.11 -9.95 3.14
C THR A 96 18.41 -10.15 2.35
N PRO A 97 19.14 -9.07 2.01
CA PRO A 97 20.37 -9.19 1.25
C PRO A 97 21.45 -9.90 2.08
N ASN A 98 22.41 -10.50 1.38
CA ASN A 98 23.55 -11.14 2.03
C ASN A 98 24.60 -10.09 2.42
N VAL A 99 24.54 -9.57 3.66
CA VAL A 99 25.39 -8.46 4.11
C VAL A 99 26.15 -8.77 5.41
N LYS A 100 27.32 -8.13 5.60
CA LYS A 100 28.06 -8.09 6.87
C LYS A 100 27.68 -6.81 7.64
N ALA A 101 26.91 -6.96 8.70
CA ALA A 101 26.56 -5.87 9.61
C ALA A 101 26.35 -6.45 11.01
N GLN A 102 26.54 -5.64 12.05
CA GLN A 102 26.29 -6.05 13.43
C GLN A 102 24.81 -6.32 13.65
N ARG A 103 23.93 -5.47 13.10
CA ARG A 103 22.47 -5.62 13.11
C ARG A 103 21.92 -5.61 11.70
N ARG A 104 20.91 -6.44 11.45
CA ARG A 104 20.23 -6.55 10.16
C ARG A 104 18.73 -6.44 10.38
N ALA A 105 18.07 -5.68 9.54
CA ALA A 105 16.62 -5.62 9.51
C ALA A 105 16.12 -5.56 8.06
N VAL A 106 14.91 -6.05 7.85
CA VAL A 106 14.24 -5.99 6.55
C VAL A 106 12.83 -5.44 6.72
N TYR A 107 12.45 -4.52 5.83
CA TYR A 107 11.10 -3.97 5.73
C TYR A 107 10.38 -4.69 4.58
N CYS A 108 9.26 -5.32 4.93
CA CYS A 108 8.41 -6.09 4.03
C CYS A 108 7.16 -5.27 3.71
N HIS A 109 7.11 -4.75 2.49
CA HIS A 109 6.05 -3.92 1.91
C HIS A 109 5.04 -4.72 1.08
N ASN A 110 5.34 -5.96 0.70
CA ASN A 110 4.59 -6.66 -0.34
C ASN A 110 3.78 -7.87 0.18
N SER A 111 2.45 -7.75 0.16
CA SER A 111 1.52 -8.83 0.51
C SER A 111 1.13 -9.77 -0.64
N PHE A 112 1.72 -9.65 -1.84
CA PHE A 112 1.45 -10.57 -2.97
C PHE A 112 1.60 -12.06 -2.65
N PRO A 113 2.48 -12.55 -1.75
CA PRO A 113 2.44 -13.97 -1.36
C PRO A 113 1.08 -14.48 -0.88
N PHE A 114 0.22 -13.59 -0.36
CA PHE A 114 -1.11 -13.89 0.15
C PHE A 114 -2.19 -13.75 -0.93
N TYR A 115 -1.82 -13.33 -2.13
CA TYR A 115 -2.76 -13.05 -3.19
C TYR A 115 -3.33 -14.32 -3.82
N ARG A 116 -4.66 -14.47 -3.74
CA ARG A 116 -5.41 -15.54 -4.42
C ARG A 116 -5.76 -15.09 -5.84
N TRP A 117 -4.82 -15.33 -6.75
CA TRP A 117 -4.95 -14.95 -8.16
C TRP A 117 -5.94 -15.85 -8.92
N LYS A 118 -6.48 -15.34 -10.03
CA LYS A 118 -7.38 -16.09 -10.95
C LYS A 118 -6.73 -16.29 -12.31
N MET A 119 -7.11 -17.34 -13.05
CA MET A 119 -6.54 -17.67 -14.37
C MET A 119 -6.52 -16.48 -15.35
N LYS A 120 -7.57 -15.65 -15.35
CA LYS A 120 -7.62 -14.43 -16.19
C LYS A 120 -6.48 -13.43 -15.91
N GLU A 121 -5.88 -13.46 -14.73
CA GLU A 121 -4.78 -12.57 -14.37
C GLU A 121 -3.44 -13.01 -14.96
N ILE A 122 -3.32 -14.25 -15.43
CA ILE A 122 -2.16 -14.67 -16.21
C ILE A 122 -2.07 -13.81 -17.48
N LEU A 123 -3.22 -13.45 -18.07
CA LEU A 123 -3.29 -12.61 -19.26
C LEU A 123 -2.91 -11.15 -18.97
N PHE A 124 -3.48 -10.58 -17.91
CA PHE A 124 -3.37 -9.15 -17.62
C PHE A 124 -2.16 -8.77 -16.76
N ALA A 125 -1.76 -9.64 -15.85
CA ALA A 125 -0.74 -9.37 -14.85
C ALA A 125 0.12 -10.60 -14.53
N PRO A 126 0.78 -11.23 -15.52
CA PRO A 126 1.58 -12.43 -15.30
C PRO A 126 2.69 -12.21 -14.26
N ARG A 127 3.23 -10.99 -14.18
CA ARG A 127 4.23 -10.63 -13.15
C ARG A 127 3.68 -10.71 -11.73
N ILE A 128 2.43 -10.27 -11.49
CA ILE A 128 1.80 -10.35 -10.17
C ILE A 128 1.53 -11.80 -9.79
N VAL A 129 1.09 -12.63 -10.75
CA VAL A 129 0.93 -14.08 -10.54
C VAL A 129 2.26 -14.74 -10.19
N LEU A 130 3.34 -14.40 -10.89
CA LEU A 130 4.67 -14.88 -10.52
C LEU A 130 5.08 -14.40 -9.12
N PHE A 131 4.79 -13.15 -8.76
CA PHE A 131 5.07 -12.66 -7.41
C PHE A 131 4.26 -13.40 -6.34
N SER A 132 2.99 -13.72 -6.57
CA SER A 132 2.20 -14.46 -5.58
C SER A 132 2.73 -15.88 -5.39
N LEU A 133 3.19 -16.53 -6.46
CA LEU A 133 3.78 -17.86 -6.40
C LEU A 133 5.18 -17.88 -5.75
N PHE A 134 6.04 -16.92 -6.09
CA PHE A 134 7.47 -17.02 -5.77
C PHE A 134 7.94 -16.14 -4.61
N SER A 135 7.22 -15.08 -4.24
CA SER A 135 7.70 -14.12 -3.23
C SER A 135 7.86 -14.76 -1.85
N LYS A 136 7.04 -15.76 -1.49
CA LYS A 136 7.22 -16.54 -0.26
C LYS A 136 8.61 -17.16 -0.16
N TYR A 137 9.11 -17.74 -1.25
CA TYR A 137 10.45 -18.34 -1.30
C TYR A 137 11.55 -17.29 -1.25
N ALA A 138 11.35 -16.14 -1.92
CA ALA A 138 12.28 -15.02 -1.86
C ALA A 138 12.41 -14.45 -0.44
N TYR A 139 11.28 -14.29 0.26
CA TYR A 139 11.27 -13.87 1.67
C TYR A 139 12.03 -14.84 2.56
N ARG A 140 11.87 -16.16 2.36
CA ARG A 140 12.51 -17.19 3.19
C ARG A 140 14.04 -17.09 3.22
N ILE A 141 14.66 -16.60 2.15
CA ILE A 141 16.12 -16.51 2.05
C ILE A 141 16.64 -15.50 3.08
N ASN A 142 17.53 -15.96 3.95
CA ASN A 142 18.18 -15.17 5.00
C ASN A 142 17.25 -14.50 6.03
N ILE A 143 15.94 -14.80 6.06
CA ILE A 143 15.01 -14.08 6.94
C ILE A 143 15.39 -14.17 8.42
N HIS A 144 15.85 -15.34 8.88
CA HIS A 144 16.34 -15.58 10.24
C HIS A 144 17.67 -14.89 10.57
N ARG A 145 18.34 -14.27 9.60
CA ARG A 145 19.57 -13.50 9.84
C ARG A 145 19.31 -12.09 10.33
N ASN A 146 18.06 -11.62 10.24
CA ASN A 146 17.66 -10.32 10.73
C ASN A 146 17.44 -10.36 12.24
N SER A 147 17.85 -9.30 12.91
CA SER A 147 17.44 -9.00 14.28
C SER A 147 15.95 -8.64 14.32
N TYR A 148 15.47 -7.92 13.30
CA TYR A 148 14.07 -7.52 13.18
C TYR A 148 13.55 -7.60 11.75
N ILE A 149 12.28 -7.99 11.63
CA ILE A 149 11.49 -7.92 10.39
C ILE A 149 10.40 -6.88 10.62
N ILE A 150 10.16 -6.02 9.65
CA ILE A 150 9.23 -4.91 9.79
C ILE A 150 8.09 -5.11 8.79
N VAL A 151 6.87 -5.14 9.30
CA VAL A 151 5.63 -5.27 8.54
C VAL A 151 4.69 -4.13 8.90
N GLN A 152 3.71 -3.81 8.05
CA GLN A 152 2.83 -2.66 8.32
C GLN A 152 1.63 -3.00 9.21
N GLN A 153 1.23 -4.27 9.27
CA GLN A 153 -0.03 -4.72 9.88
C GLN A 153 0.16 -5.99 10.73
N GLN A 154 -0.76 -6.19 11.67
CA GLN A 154 -0.76 -7.27 12.64
C GLN A 154 -0.96 -8.64 12.00
N TRP A 155 -1.96 -8.78 11.14
CA TRP A 155 -2.22 -10.00 10.38
C TRP A 155 -0.99 -10.42 9.58
N PHE A 156 -0.24 -9.43 9.07
CA PHE A 156 0.95 -9.68 8.28
C PHE A 156 2.10 -10.18 9.14
N ARG A 157 2.22 -9.67 10.39
CA ARG A 157 3.12 -10.22 11.41
C ARG A 157 2.78 -11.66 11.74
N GLU A 158 1.52 -11.96 12.03
CA GLU A 158 1.06 -13.32 12.37
C GLU A 158 1.33 -14.29 11.23
N ALA A 159 1.06 -13.85 10.01
CA ALA A 159 1.30 -14.66 8.83
C ALA A 159 2.79 -14.93 8.59
N PHE A 160 3.66 -13.94 8.79
CA PHE A 160 5.12 -14.12 8.71
C PHE A 160 5.65 -15.00 9.84
N ALA A 161 5.17 -14.80 11.07
CA ALA A 161 5.53 -15.61 12.23
C ALA A 161 5.22 -17.09 11.96
N HIS A 162 4.03 -17.38 11.44
CA HIS A 162 3.62 -18.73 11.10
C HIS A 162 4.40 -19.31 9.90
N TRP A 163 4.51 -18.58 8.79
CA TRP A 163 5.14 -19.09 7.57
C TRP A 163 6.64 -19.34 7.69
N PHE A 164 7.33 -18.51 8.46
CA PHE A 164 8.78 -18.55 8.59
C PHE A 164 9.22 -18.99 9.98
N GLN A 165 8.31 -19.40 10.86
CA GLN A 165 8.62 -19.86 12.22
C GLN A 165 9.48 -18.84 12.99
N LEU A 166 9.03 -17.58 12.96
CA LEU A 166 9.70 -16.46 13.62
C LEU A 166 9.02 -16.16 14.96
N SER A 167 9.81 -15.73 15.95
CA SER A 167 9.23 -15.17 17.18
C SER A 167 8.49 -13.87 16.87
N ALA A 168 7.31 -13.68 17.46
CA ALA A 168 6.54 -12.45 17.33
C ALA A 168 7.33 -11.21 17.80
N GLU A 169 8.25 -11.36 18.75
CA GLU A 169 9.13 -10.30 19.25
C GLU A 169 10.18 -9.84 18.22
N SER A 170 10.49 -10.69 17.24
CA SER A 170 11.40 -10.36 16.14
C SER A 170 10.70 -9.62 14.99
N ILE A 171 9.37 -9.46 15.06
CA ILE A 171 8.58 -8.81 14.01
C ILE A 171 7.95 -7.53 14.56
N ILE A 172 8.41 -6.39 14.05
CA ILE A 172 7.91 -5.07 14.40
C ILE A 172 6.73 -4.73 13.48
N VAL A 173 5.58 -4.39 14.07
CA VAL A 173 4.47 -3.78 13.33
C VAL A 173 4.72 -2.28 13.26
N ALA A 174 4.94 -1.76 12.06
CA ALA A 174 5.21 -0.35 11.77
C ALA A 174 4.23 0.19 10.71
N PRO A 175 3.02 0.60 11.13
CA PRO A 175 2.05 1.24 10.26
C PRO A 175 2.64 2.47 9.56
N PRO A 176 2.18 2.82 8.34
CA PRO A 176 2.61 4.04 7.68
C PRO A 176 2.26 5.27 8.53
N VAL A 177 3.18 6.25 8.57
CA VAL A 177 2.95 7.53 9.26
C VAL A 177 2.02 8.36 8.39
N LEU A 178 0.72 8.38 8.73
CA LEU A 178 -0.28 9.08 7.94
C LEU A 178 -0.53 10.49 8.48
N GLN A 179 -0.57 11.45 7.56
CA GLN A 179 -1.13 12.77 7.86
C GLN A 179 -2.64 12.60 7.96
N ARG A 180 -3.17 12.51 9.19
CA ARG A 180 -4.63 12.43 9.46
C ARG A 180 -5.38 13.75 9.20
N GLN A 181 -4.74 14.69 8.52
CA GLN A 181 -5.34 15.99 8.19
C GLN A 181 -5.30 16.17 6.67
N PRO A 182 -6.36 16.73 6.08
CA PRO A 182 -6.33 17.16 4.69
C PRO A 182 -5.10 18.03 4.45
N PRO A 183 -4.44 17.94 3.28
CA PRO A 183 -3.13 18.55 3.06
C PRO A 183 -3.06 20.09 3.23
N THR A 184 -4.16 20.80 3.51
CA THR A 184 -4.12 22.24 3.84
C THR A 184 -5.26 22.68 4.78
N LYS A 185 -5.01 23.71 5.61
CA LYS A 185 -6.06 24.56 6.26
C LYS A 185 -6.81 25.45 5.25
N LYS A 186 -6.40 25.44 3.97
CA LYS A 186 -7.14 26.11 2.89
C LYS A 186 -8.37 25.28 2.57
N LYS A 187 -9.51 25.93 2.32
CA LYS A 187 -10.69 25.25 1.77
C LYS A 187 -10.26 24.48 0.52
N LEU A 188 -10.52 23.18 0.46
CA LEU A 188 -10.30 22.36 -0.73
C LEU A 188 -11.10 22.98 -1.87
N ASP A 189 -10.45 23.21 -3.01
CA ASP A 189 -11.12 23.71 -4.19
C ASP A 189 -11.90 22.56 -4.85
N VAL A 190 -13.20 22.52 -4.57
CA VAL A 190 -14.12 21.53 -5.11
C VAL A 190 -14.75 21.95 -6.45
N SER A 191 -14.39 23.13 -6.98
CA SER A 191 -14.98 23.65 -8.24
C SER A 191 -14.62 22.80 -9.46
N SER A 192 -13.52 22.06 -9.39
CA SER A 192 -13.04 21.14 -10.44
C SER A 192 -13.67 19.73 -10.37
N VAL A 193 -14.53 19.46 -9.38
CA VAL A 193 -15.15 18.15 -9.18
C VAL A 193 -16.51 18.10 -9.89
N GLU A 194 -16.57 17.37 -10.99
CA GLU A 194 -17.80 17.16 -11.77
C GLU A 194 -18.65 16.04 -11.15
N MET A 195 -19.35 16.37 -10.07
CA MET A 195 -20.27 15.44 -9.39
C MET A 195 -21.68 16.00 -9.33
N ASN A 196 -22.66 15.17 -9.74
CA ASN A 196 -24.08 15.51 -9.63
C ASN A 196 -24.52 15.35 -8.16
N LYS A 197 -25.03 16.43 -7.55
CA LYS A 197 -25.48 16.41 -6.14
C LYS A 197 -26.81 15.68 -5.94
N ASP A 198 -27.57 15.48 -7.02
CA ASP A 198 -28.86 14.75 -6.98
C ASP A 198 -28.66 13.22 -7.11
N GLU A 199 -27.43 12.76 -7.29
CA GLU A 199 -27.05 11.35 -7.36
C GLU A 199 -26.21 10.97 -6.14
N TYR A 200 -26.46 9.77 -5.61
CA TYR A 200 -25.57 9.24 -4.60
C TYR A 200 -24.25 8.80 -5.25
N SER A 201 -23.15 9.28 -4.70
CA SER A 201 -21.83 9.10 -5.28
C SER A 201 -20.99 8.09 -4.52
N PHE A 202 -20.53 7.08 -5.26
CA PHE A 202 -19.52 6.13 -4.81
C PHE A 202 -18.19 6.46 -5.47
N LEU A 203 -17.10 6.39 -4.72
CA LEU A 203 -15.75 6.58 -5.26
C LEU A 203 -14.91 5.33 -5.05
N TYR A 204 -14.16 4.95 -6.08
CA TYR A 204 -13.07 4.00 -5.95
C TYR A 204 -11.75 4.59 -6.46
N ALA A 205 -10.89 4.92 -5.51
CA ALA A 205 -9.55 5.43 -5.76
C ALA A 205 -8.52 4.30 -5.71
N ALA A 206 -7.94 3.95 -6.85
CA ALA A 206 -6.92 2.91 -6.96
C ALA A 206 -6.08 3.04 -8.25
N THR A 207 -4.92 2.40 -8.28
CA THR A 207 -4.08 2.28 -9.49
C THR A 207 -4.70 1.33 -10.51
N SER A 208 -4.26 1.39 -11.76
CA SER A 208 -4.80 0.61 -12.88
C SER A 208 -4.45 -0.89 -12.88
N ASP A 209 -4.08 -1.47 -11.74
CA ASP A 209 -3.66 -2.88 -11.65
C ASP A 209 -4.84 -3.85 -11.50
N SER A 210 -4.77 -5.05 -12.10
CA SER A 210 -5.89 -6.02 -12.10
C SER A 210 -6.31 -6.49 -10.70
N HIS A 211 -5.39 -6.55 -9.75
CA HIS A 211 -5.68 -6.95 -8.37
C HIS A 211 -6.49 -5.90 -7.58
N LYS A 212 -6.68 -4.70 -8.13
CA LYS A 212 -7.64 -3.71 -7.63
C LYS A 212 -9.09 -4.07 -7.95
N ASN A 213 -9.31 -5.04 -8.84
CA ASN A 213 -10.61 -5.72 -8.99
C ASN A 213 -11.77 -4.76 -9.32
N PHE A 214 -11.52 -3.82 -10.24
CA PHE A 214 -12.53 -2.90 -10.76
C PHE A 214 -13.73 -3.64 -11.36
N GLU A 215 -13.55 -4.87 -11.86
CA GLU A 215 -14.65 -5.67 -12.41
C GLU A 215 -15.75 -5.95 -11.40
N CYS A 216 -15.41 -6.11 -10.11
CA CYS A 216 -16.41 -6.33 -9.07
C CYS A 216 -17.35 -5.12 -8.96
N ILE A 217 -16.78 -3.92 -9.03
CA ILE A 217 -17.48 -2.65 -8.93
C ILE A 217 -18.31 -2.40 -10.19
N CYS A 218 -17.72 -2.58 -11.38
CA CYS A 218 -18.43 -2.39 -12.64
C CYS A 218 -19.63 -3.36 -12.76
N ARG A 219 -19.45 -4.62 -12.37
CA ARG A 219 -20.55 -5.61 -12.33
C ARG A 219 -21.62 -5.22 -11.32
N ALA A 220 -21.23 -4.76 -10.14
CA ALA A 220 -22.20 -4.32 -9.13
C ALA A 220 -23.03 -3.13 -9.64
N ALA A 221 -22.40 -2.13 -10.26
CA ALA A 221 -23.09 -0.98 -10.82
C ALA A 221 -24.11 -1.39 -11.91
N VAL A 222 -23.72 -2.25 -12.86
CA VAL A 222 -24.62 -2.75 -13.90
C VAL A 222 -25.80 -3.52 -13.30
N LEU A 223 -25.53 -4.45 -12.37
CA LEU A 223 -26.57 -5.26 -11.74
C LEU A 223 -27.55 -4.42 -10.92
N LEU A 224 -27.05 -3.40 -10.21
CA LEU A 224 -27.89 -2.50 -9.43
C LEU A 224 -28.79 -1.66 -10.33
N GLN A 225 -28.23 -1.05 -11.39
CA GLN A 225 -28.99 -0.27 -12.36
C GLN A 225 -30.08 -1.11 -13.07
N GLN A 226 -29.79 -2.39 -13.36
CA GLN A 226 -30.76 -3.31 -13.95
C GLN A 226 -31.89 -3.71 -12.99
N LYS A 227 -31.57 -3.94 -11.72
CA LYS A 227 -32.54 -4.41 -10.71
C LYS A 227 -33.37 -3.29 -10.10
N MET A 228 -32.80 -2.09 -9.99
CA MET A 228 -33.37 -0.93 -9.30
C MET A 228 -33.07 0.35 -10.11
N PRO A 229 -33.66 0.49 -11.32
CA PRO A 229 -33.37 1.61 -12.22
C PRO A 229 -33.81 2.98 -11.68
N GLU A 230 -34.68 3.01 -10.66
CA GLU A 230 -35.14 4.23 -9.98
C GLU A 230 -34.09 4.84 -9.05
N LEU A 231 -33.11 4.05 -8.60
CA LEU A 231 -32.05 4.53 -7.72
C LEU A 231 -31.01 5.32 -8.51
N LYS A 232 -30.86 6.60 -8.18
CA LYS A 232 -29.93 7.51 -8.85
C LYS A 232 -28.56 7.48 -8.18
N PHE A 233 -27.57 6.94 -8.89
CA PHE A 233 -26.21 6.84 -8.37
C PHE A 233 -25.16 6.91 -9.47
N LYS A 234 -23.94 7.24 -9.06
CA LYS A 234 -22.76 7.24 -9.93
C LYS A 234 -21.57 6.66 -9.19
N VAL A 235 -20.79 5.83 -9.87
CA VAL A 235 -19.53 5.29 -9.35
C VAL A 235 -18.36 5.90 -10.11
N TYR A 236 -17.56 6.69 -9.40
CA TYR A 236 -16.37 7.36 -9.90
C TYR A 236 -15.15 6.47 -9.70
N ILE A 237 -14.41 6.21 -10.78
CA ILE A 237 -13.26 5.30 -10.79
C ILE A 237 -12.04 6.06 -11.31
N THR A 238 -10.94 6.03 -10.56
CA THR A 238 -9.71 6.78 -10.89
C THR A 238 -8.84 6.12 -11.96
N VAL A 239 -9.49 5.50 -12.97
CA VAL A 239 -8.84 4.97 -14.18
C VAL A 239 -9.58 5.52 -15.38
N LYS A 240 -8.85 5.81 -16.45
CA LYS A 240 -9.34 6.39 -17.70
C LYS A 240 -9.69 5.33 -18.73
N GLY A 241 -9.02 4.17 -18.68
CA GLY A 241 -9.26 3.08 -19.63
C GLY A 241 -8.20 2.94 -20.71
N ASP A 242 -7.11 3.70 -20.66
CA ASP A 242 -6.02 3.65 -21.65
C ASP A 242 -4.64 3.31 -21.06
N GLU A 243 -4.53 3.23 -19.72
CA GLU A 243 -3.26 3.09 -19.00
C GLU A 243 -2.53 1.77 -19.30
N ASN A 244 -3.27 0.67 -19.40
CA ASN A 244 -2.70 -0.64 -19.70
C ASN A 244 -3.72 -1.58 -20.36
N ALA A 245 -3.28 -2.80 -20.69
CA ALA A 245 -4.13 -3.78 -21.39
C ALA A 245 -5.38 -4.17 -20.58
N TYR A 246 -5.27 -4.19 -19.25
CA TYR A 246 -6.38 -4.50 -18.36
C TYR A 246 -7.40 -3.36 -18.31
N THR A 247 -6.99 -2.10 -18.16
CA THR A 247 -7.94 -0.98 -18.15
C THR A 247 -8.58 -0.73 -19.50
N ARG A 248 -7.89 -1.00 -20.62
CA ARG A 248 -8.50 -1.02 -21.96
C ARG A 248 -9.60 -2.08 -22.09
N TRP A 249 -9.32 -3.29 -21.62
CA TRP A 249 -10.33 -4.35 -21.59
C TRP A 249 -11.49 -3.99 -20.66
N LEU A 250 -11.21 -3.42 -19.48
CA LEU A 250 -12.24 -2.96 -18.55
C LEU A 250 -13.14 -1.90 -19.19
N TYR A 251 -12.55 -0.87 -19.80
CA TYR A 251 -13.29 0.21 -20.45
C TYR A 251 -14.09 -0.30 -21.66
N SER A 252 -13.57 -1.25 -22.45
CA SER A 252 -14.31 -1.81 -23.58
C SER A 252 -15.57 -2.61 -23.16
N HIS A 253 -15.69 -3.00 -21.89
CA HIS A 253 -16.83 -3.76 -21.38
C HIS A 253 -17.82 -2.89 -20.58
N TRP A 254 -17.36 -1.78 -19.99
CA TRP A 254 -18.14 -0.98 -19.05
C TRP A 254 -18.02 0.54 -19.23
N GLY A 255 -17.23 1.03 -20.19
CA GLY A 255 -16.99 2.45 -20.40
C GLY A 255 -18.23 3.25 -20.76
N ASP A 256 -19.19 2.63 -21.46
CA ASP A 256 -20.44 3.25 -21.88
C ASP A 256 -21.58 3.09 -20.87
N VAL A 257 -21.33 2.48 -19.71
CA VAL A 257 -22.36 2.27 -18.68
C VAL A 257 -22.66 3.61 -17.98
N PRO A 258 -23.91 4.12 -18.04
CA PRO A 258 -24.22 5.45 -17.51
C PRO A 258 -23.98 5.59 -16.01
N ALA A 259 -24.05 4.52 -15.22
CA ALA A 259 -23.78 4.54 -13.79
C ALA A 259 -22.28 4.61 -13.42
N LEU A 260 -21.37 4.50 -14.40
CA LEU A 260 -19.91 4.51 -14.19
C LEU A 260 -19.29 5.80 -14.75
N ALA A 261 -18.28 6.32 -14.06
CA ALA A 261 -17.45 7.44 -14.52
C ALA A 261 -15.97 7.08 -14.39
N PHE A 262 -15.30 6.95 -15.53
CA PHE A 262 -13.86 6.69 -15.65
C PHE A 262 -13.11 8.02 -15.67
N ILE A 263 -12.79 8.56 -14.48
CA ILE A 263 -12.25 9.92 -14.31
C ILE A 263 -10.72 10.00 -14.39
N GLY A 264 -10.04 8.86 -14.54
CA GLY A 264 -8.58 8.84 -14.66
C GLY A 264 -7.82 9.18 -13.38
N TYR A 265 -6.51 9.32 -13.52
CA TYR A 265 -5.61 9.63 -12.40
C TYR A 265 -5.86 11.05 -11.88
N LEU A 266 -5.97 11.18 -10.56
CA LEU A 266 -6.16 12.45 -9.86
C LEU A 266 -4.89 12.88 -9.12
N SER A 267 -4.62 14.18 -9.07
CA SER A 267 -3.67 14.72 -8.11
C SER A 267 -4.14 14.46 -6.67
N LYS A 268 -3.25 14.62 -5.68
CA LYS A 268 -3.64 14.45 -4.27
C LYS A 268 -4.74 15.44 -3.87
N GLU A 269 -4.63 16.68 -4.32
CA GLU A 269 -5.59 17.75 -4.04
C GLU A 269 -6.96 17.42 -4.65
N GLN A 270 -6.98 16.99 -5.92
CA GLN A 270 -8.21 16.57 -6.61
C GLN A 270 -8.84 15.35 -5.91
N LEU A 271 -8.04 14.35 -5.56
CA LEU A 271 -8.53 13.15 -4.87
C LEU A 271 -9.20 13.49 -3.54
N TYR A 272 -8.62 14.41 -2.75
CA TYR A 272 -9.24 14.87 -1.50
C TYR A 272 -10.52 15.69 -1.74
N ALA A 273 -10.59 16.45 -2.84
CA ALA A 273 -11.82 17.12 -3.24
C ALA A 273 -12.92 16.10 -3.60
N TYR A 274 -12.58 15.01 -4.31
CA TYR A 274 -13.49 13.89 -4.56
C TYR A 274 -13.90 13.17 -3.26
N TYR A 275 -12.98 12.92 -2.32
CA TYR A 275 -13.33 12.35 -1.00
C TYR A 275 -14.32 13.23 -0.25
N GLN A 276 -14.13 14.55 -0.28
CA GLN A 276 -15.04 15.50 0.36
C GLN A 276 -16.43 15.51 -0.28
N GLN A 277 -16.55 15.31 -1.59
CA GLN A 277 -17.85 15.34 -2.27
C GLN A 277 -18.54 13.98 -2.33
N SER A 278 -17.78 12.88 -2.32
CA SER A 278 -18.33 11.53 -2.44
C SER A 278 -19.14 11.12 -1.22
N ASN A 279 -20.24 10.39 -1.40
CA ASN A 279 -21.05 9.91 -0.28
C ASN A 279 -20.43 8.66 0.37
N CYS A 280 -19.84 7.77 -0.44
CA CYS A 280 -19.28 6.50 0.04
C CYS A 280 -17.98 6.15 -0.70
N LEU A 281 -17.00 5.59 0.02
CA LEU A 281 -15.86 4.93 -0.60
C LEU A 281 -16.20 3.44 -0.83
N ILE A 282 -15.94 2.93 -2.03
CA ILE A 282 -15.86 1.49 -2.28
C ILE A 282 -14.38 1.13 -2.38
N PHE A 283 -13.93 0.05 -1.75
CA PHE A 283 -12.55 -0.41 -1.86
C PHE A 283 -12.48 -1.92 -2.08
N ALA A 284 -12.51 -2.34 -3.35
CA ALA A 284 -12.66 -3.73 -3.75
C ALA A 284 -11.34 -4.49 -3.99
N SER A 285 -10.20 -3.94 -3.57
CA SER A 285 -8.89 -4.56 -3.84
C SER A 285 -8.79 -5.95 -3.20
N LYS A 286 -8.05 -6.85 -3.85
CA LYS A 286 -7.89 -8.24 -3.40
C LYS A 286 -6.60 -8.50 -2.63
N VAL A 287 -5.66 -7.57 -2.70
CA VAL A 287 -4.39 -7.66 -1.98
C VAL A 287 -3.83 -6.25 -1.81
N GLU A 288 -3.56 -5.91 -0.57
CA GLU A 288 -2.92 -4.68 -0.14
C GLU A 288 -2.05 -4.97 1.07
N THR A 289 -1.09 -4.09 1.32
CA THR A 289 -0.33 -4.10 2.57
C THR A 289 -0.91 -3.11 3.58
N TRP A 290 -1.60 -2.07 3.08
CA TRP A 290 -2.32 -1.10 3.90
C TRP A 290 -3.63 -0.68 3.22
N GLY A 291 -3.57 -0.13 2.00
CA GLY A 291 -4.74 0.46 1.36
C GLY A 291 -4.96 1.90 1.80
N LEU A 292 -3.99 2.77 1.45
CA LEU A 292 -3.99 4.20 1.81
C LEU A 292 -5.33 4.93 1.59
N PRO A 293 -6.06 4.70 0.48
CA PRO A 293 -7.36 5.35 0.26
C PRO A 293 -8.37 5.16 1.39
N ILE A 294 -8.34 4.03 2.10
CA ILE A 294 -9.23 3.77 3.23
C ILE A 294 -8.93 4.77 4.37
N THR A 295 -7.66 4.90 4.77
CA THR A 295 -7.31 5.84 5.85
C THR A 295 -7.42 7.30 5.42
N GLU A 296 -7.15 7.61 4.16
CA GLU A 296 -7.32 8.96 3.62
C GLU A 296 -8.80 9.38 3.61
N PHE A 297 -9.72 8.46 3.29
CA PHE A 297 -11.16 8.73 3.31
C PHE A 297 -11.76 8.72 4.72
N ALA A 298 -11.19 7.95 5.66
CA ALA A 298 -11.67 7.85 7.04
C ALA A 298 -11.81 9.21 7.75
N VAL A 299 -10.98 10.20 7.39
CA VAL A 299 -11.03 11.54 7.99
C VAL A 299 -12.32 12.32 7.69
N PHE A 300 -13.09 11.88 6.68
CA PHE A 300 -14.36 12.50 6.31
C PHE A 300 -15.56 11.92 7.07
N ASN A 301 -15.37 10.86 7.86
CA ASN A 301 -16.39 10.13 8.61
C ASN A 301 -17.64 9.77 7.78
N LYS A 302 -17.42 9.11 6.65
CA LYS A 302 -18.45 8.70 5.69
C LYS A 302 -18.47 7.18 5.51
N PRO A 303 -19.57 6.60 4.99
CA PRO A 303 -19.66 5.18 4.69
C PRO A 303 -18.52 4.65 3.83
N MET A 304 -18.04 3.46 4.18
CA MET A 304 -17.07 2.70 3.41
C MET A 304 -17.53 1.26 3.21
N LEU A 305 -17.52 0.80 1.95
CA LEU A 305 -17.74 -0.59 1.57
C LEU A 305 -16.39 -1.19 1.17
N LEU A 306 -15.89 -2.13 1.95
CA LEU A 306 -14.53 -2.65 1.82
C LEU A 306 -14.51 -4.14 1.50
N SER A 307 -13.50 -4.62 0.77
CA SER A 307 -13.25 -6.06 0.64
C SER A 307 -13.10 -6.70 2.03
N ASP A 308 -13.78 -7.81 2.28
CA ASP A 308 -13.65 -8.61 3.49
C ASP A 308 -12.31 -9.38 3.50
N LEU A 309 -11.24 -8.66 3.82
CA LEU A 309 -9.86 -9.15 3.83
C LEU A 309 -9.10 -8.58 5.03
N PRO A 310 -8.12 -9.31 5.60
CA PRO A 310 -7.43 -8.90 6.84
C PRO A 310 -6.87 -7.48 6.80
N TYR A 311 -6.31 -7.06 5.66
CA TYR A 311 -5.75 -5.71 5.55
C TYR A 311 -6.82 -4.62 5.70
N ALA A 312 -8.04 -4.86 5.21
CA ALA A 312 -9.09 -3.86 5.19
C ALA A 312 -9.66 -3.66 6.60
N HIS A 313 -9.81 -4.75 7.36
CA HIS A 313 -10.23 -4.73 8.76
C HIS A 313 -9.27 -3.90 9.61
N GLU A 314 -7.96 -4.12 9.49
CA GLU A 314 -6.97 -3.36 10.26
C GLU A 314 -6.85 -1.91 9.80
N THR A 315 -6.88 -1.65 8.49
CA THR A 315 -6.77 -0.27 7.98
C THR A 315 -7.97 0.59 8.35
N ALA A 316 -9.16 -0.01 8.41
CA ALA A 316 -10.39 0.65 8.79
C ALA A 316 -10.63 0.65 10.31
N ALA A 317 -9.72 0.11 11.12
CA ALA A 317 -9.86 0.09 12.57
C ALA A 317 -9.98 1.52 13.14
N GLY A 318 -11.03 1.76 13.92
CA GLY A 318 -11.38 3.09 14.45
C GLY A 318 -12.35 3.89 13.58
N CYS A 319 -12.77 3.38 12.42
CA CYS A 319 -13.81 4.01 11.59
C CYS A 319 -15.22 3.62 12.07
N GLU A 320 -16.19 4.53 11.95
CA GLU A 320 -17.53 4.35 12.51
C GLU A 320 -18.54 3.73 11.53
N GLN A 321 -18.30 3.85 10.23
CA GLN A 321 -19.29 3.56 9.18
C GLN A 321 -18.72 2.62 8.12
N VAL A 322 -18.49 1.36 8.49
CA VAL A 322 -17.84 0.37 7.61
C VAL A 322 -18.69 -0.88 7.44
N ALA A 323 -18.80 -1.36 6.20
CA ALA A 323 -19.29 -2.69 5.89
C ALA A 323 -18.32 -3.43 4.96
N PHE A 324 -18.33 -4.75 5.07
CA PHE A 324 -17.44 -5.64 4.32
C PHE A 324 -18.23 -6.49 3.33
N PHE A 325 -17.65 -6.73 2.16
CA PHE A 325 -18.19 -7.65 1.16
C PHE A 325 -17.10 -8.56 0.61
N HIS A 326 -17.46 -9.79 0.22
CA HIS A 326 -16.50 -10.69 -0.37
C HIS A 326 -16.05 -10.17 -1.76
N PRO A 327 -14.74 -10.01 -2.03
CA PRO A 327 -14.24 -9.31 -3.24
C PRO A 327 -14.57 -10.00 -4.57
N ASP A 328 -14.99 -11.26 -4.53
CA ASP A 328 -15.43 -12.03 -5.70
C ASP A 328 -16.95 -12.13 -5.85
N ARG A 329 -17.73 -11.47 -5.00
CA ARG A 329 -19.19 -11.58 -4.94
C ARG A 329 -19.83 -10.20 -5.15
N PRO A 330 -19.92 -9.72 -6.41
CA PRO A 330 -20.46 -8.40 -6.71
C PRO A 330 -21.90 -8.18 -6.21
N TRP A 331 -22.70 -9.25 -6.05
CA TRP A 331 -24.05 -9.15 -5.50
C TRP A 331 -24.10 -8.72 -4.03
N GLU A 332 -23.08 -9.03 -3.22
CA GLU A 332 -22.98 -8.53 -1.85
C GLU A 332 -22.76 -7.00 -1.87
N LEU A 333 -21.92 -6.51 -2.77
CA LEU A 333 -21.72 -5.08 -3.00
C LEU A 333 -23.00 -4.40 -3.51
N VAL A 334 -23.74 -5.03 -4.45
CA VAL A 334 -25.05 -4.53 -4.91
C VAL A 334 -26.01 -4.33 -3.73
N ALA A 335 -26.14 -5.32 -2.86
CA ALA A 335 -27.05 -5.25 -1.72
C ALA A 335 -26.68 -4.12 -0.76
N GLN A 336 -25.38 -3.91 -0.51
CA GLN A 336 -24.90 -2.82 0.36
C GLN A 336 -25.07 -1.44 -0.28
N MET A 337 -24.78 -1.31 -1.58
CA MET A 337 -25.02 -0.07 -2.33
C MET A 337 -26.51 0.31 -2.32
N ALA A 338 -27.40 -0.66 -2.58
CA ALA A 338 -28.86 -0.45 -2.55
C ALA A 338 -29.35 0.06 -1.19
N LYS A 339 -28.88 -0.54 -0.09
CA LYS A 339 -29.21 -0.09 1.27
C LYS A 339 -28.80 1.37 1.52
N LEU A 340 -27.57 1.75 1.15
CA LEU A 340 -27.13 3.14 1.30
C LEU A 340 -27.96 4.13 0.47
N LEU A 341 -28.33 3.74 -0.75
CA LEU A 341 -29.20 4.53 -1.64
C LEU A 341 -30.60 4.74 -1.07
N GLN A 342 -31.08 3.77 -0.29
CA GLN A 342 -32.38 3.82 0.40
C GLN A 342 -32.29 4.50 1.78
N GLY A 343 -31.10 4.99 2.17
CA GLY A 343 -30.86 5.63 3.47
C GLY A 343 -30.70 4.64 4.63
N GLU A 344 -30.57 3.34 4.36
CA GLU A 344 -30.36 2.31 5.36
C GLU A 344 -28.88 2.19 5.73
N ASN A 345 -28.50 2.75 6.89
CA ASN A 345 -27.12 2.71 7.39
C ASN A 345 -26.89 1.67 8.51
N SER A 346 -27.93 0.94 8.94
CA SER A 346 -27.88 0.03 10.10
C SER A 346 -26.94 -1.17 9.95
N PHE A 347 -26.58 -1.52 8.71
CA PHE A 347 -25.63 -2.60 8.42
C PHE A 347 -24.16 -2.15 8.50
N LEU A 348 -23.92 -0.83 8.58
CA LEU A 348 -22.59 -0.29 8.80
C LEU A 348 -22.20 -0.49 10.27
N THR A 349 -20.94 -0.79 10.49
CA THR A 349 -20.39 -1.12 11.80
C THR A 349 -19.27 -0.16 12.17
N ALA A 350 -19.23 0.20 13.45
CA ALA A 350 -18.11 0.90 14.04
C ALA A 350 -17.03 -0.11 14.43
N LEU A 351 -15.84 0.04 13.85
CA LEU A 351 -14.72 -0.86 14.07
C LEU A 351 -13.90 -0.36 15.25
N ARG A 352 -13.74 -1.22 16.25
CA ARG A 352 -12.87 -0.93 17.39
C ARG A 352 -11.42 -0.97 16.94
N LYS A 353 -10.62 -0.04 17.46
CA LYS A 353 -9.18 -0.11 17.31
C LYS A 353 -8.64 -1.12 18.32
N GLU A 354 -8.20 -2.27 17.83
CA GLU A 354 -7.52 -3.26 18.68
C GLU A 354 -6.12 -2.78 19.05
N GLU A 355 -5.68 -3.11 20.27
CA GLU A 355 -4.31 -2.85 20.67
C GLU A 355 -3.36 -3.80 19.94
N THR A 356 -2.47 -3.23 19.13
CA THR A 356 -1.42 -4.00 18.49
C THR A 356 -0.38 -4.40 19.53
N SER A 357 -0.16 -5.70 19.74
CA SER A 357 0.80 -6.17 20.74
C SER A 357 2.25 -5.81 20.33
N PRO A 358 3.11 -5.39 21.29
CA PRO A 358 4.51 -5.07 21.02
C PRO A 358 5.30 -6.18 20.30
N PRO A 359 6.37 -5.86 19.55
CA PRO A 359 6.91 -4.52 19.31
C PRO A 359 6.16 -3.77 18.20
N VAL A 360 5.80 -2.51 18.48
CA VAL A 360 5.08 -1.62 17.54
C VAL A 360 5.80 -0.30 17.40
N ALA A 361 5.95 0.18 16.16
CA ALA A 361 6.59 1.45 15.82
C ALA A 361 5.71 2.34 14.94
N GLU A 362 4.93 3.23 15.56
CA GLU A 362 4.04 4.18 14.86
C GLU A 362 4.77 5.40 14.26
N SER A 363 6.10 5.43 14.32
CA SER A 363 6.92 6.47 13.70
C SER A 363 8.32 5.96 13.38
N TRP A 364 8.99 6.60 12.42
CA TRP A 364 10.40 6.33 12.12
C TRP A 364 11.31 6.51 13.35
N LYS A 365 11.02 7.51 14.22
CA LYS A 365 11.76 7.71 15.47
C LYS A 365 11.66 6.49 16.39
N LYS A 366 10.45 5.97 16.63
CA LYS A 366 10.24 4.77 17.47
C LYS A 366 10.84 3.54 16.81
N LEU A 367 10.75 3.42 15.49
CA LEU A 367 11.34 2.30 14.75
C LEU A 367 12.86 2.28 14.89
N PHE A 368 13.56 3.39 14.62
CA PHE A 368 15.01 3.44 14.75
C PHE A 368 15.48 3.32 16.20
N HIS A 369 14.69 3.78 17.18
CA HIS A 369 14.95 3.51 18.59
C HIS A 369 14.99 2.01 18.92
N ILE A 370 14.09 1.22 18.34
CA ILE A 370 14.10 -0.25 18.48
C ILE A 370 15.29 -0.85 17.72
N LEU A 371 15.51 -0.44 16.47
CA LEU A 371 16.55 -1.03 15.61
C LEU A 371 17.98 -0.77 16.12
N LEU A 372 18.21 0.38 16.76
CA LEU A 372 19.53 0.83 17.20
C LEU A 372 19.88 0.41 18.63
N ARG A 373 18.91 -0.05 19.44
CA ARG A 373 19.11 -0.58 20.78
C ARG A 373 19.63 -1.99 20.76
#